data_AF-A0AAE1LIS0-F1
#
_entry.id   AF-A0AAE1LIS0-F1
#
_cell.length_a   1.000
_cell.length_b   1.000
_cell.length_c   1.000
_cell.angle_alpha   90.00
_cell.angle_beta   90.00
_cell.angle_gamma   90.00
#
_symmetry.space_group_name_H-M   'P 1'
#
loop_
_entity.id
_entity.type
_entity.pdbx_description
1 polymer ?
#
loop_
_entity_poly.entity_id
_entity_poly.type
_entity_poly.pdbx_seq_one_letter_code
_entity_poly.pdbx_strand_id
1 'polypeptide(L)'
;MDHLCYTRKTPKKKRERHNCCVPQCSELLNPSIRLHYAPSDPKRRREWAQAIRTGKELTKHMRVCSKHFRREDFLPTGTRSLKKTAVPSLNLPVRSHETAKSSPQKRKSADRADRARKRAVFACGDHQDGLERGESFDSTDGQTSDEDEEDGAGWIDIVEPDEGDIKKFESIGVQVGTYDALESFVKSLTVSDEKLFSTTGLPSVEFFDTLDSYFNKIAPDNPRKPFLLTSRQRILLSMMKIKLASSFSTLAAFFSISIQNACNYFYDTVRVLAQLLKCFVKWQSKETILNNMPKCFSHFMSTRVVLDCFELFVEKPKCVRCRIRLYSQYKKNYTVKILLGVAPSGAITKVSKAYGGRASDKFITSDSGLYDMCEYGDAIMVDKGFAIEEECLMNLLTMIRPPFMRQKGKFTRAEAVQCAKIARARVHVERVIQRIREYSMLKSKLQWRLTPYIDDVLIIVCALVNLSPPVLADDKFL
;
A
#
# COMPACT_ATOMS: atom_id res chain seq x y z
N MET A 1 24.94 -39.12 59.87
CA MET A 1 24.76 -38.02 58.89
C MET A 1 23.28 -37.92 58.63
N ASP A 2 22.65 -36.95 59.27
CA ASP A 2 21.21 -36.91 59.54
C ASP A 2 20.36 -36.56 58.32
N HIS A 3 19.32 -37.36 58.10
CA HIS A 3 18.25 -37.10 57.17
C HIS A 3 17.31 -36.01 57.74
N LEU A 4 17.52 -34.76 57.33
CA LEU A 4 16.59 -33.66 57.62
C LEU A 4 15.52 -33.52 56.52
N CYS A 5 14.31 -33.94 56.89
CA CYS A 5 13.07 -33.75 56.17
C CYS A 5 12.71 -32.25 56.08
N TYR A 6 12.76 -31.66 54.89
CA TYR A 6 12.29 -30.29 54.66
C TYR A 6 10.83 -30.30 54.16
N THR A 7 9.89 -30.09 55.07
CA THR A 7 8.47 -29.91 54.78
C THR A 7 8.26 -28.65 53.93
N ARG A 8 7.87 -28.80 52.65
CA ARG A 8 7.38 -27.69 51.81
C ARG A 8 5.99 -27.25 52.29
N LYS A 9 5.91 -26.11 52.97
CA LYS A 9 4.66 -25.37 53.14
C LYS A 9 4.17 -24.91 51.76
N THR A 10 3.08 -25.49 51.27
CA THR A 10 2.41 -25.03 50.05
C THR A 10 1.84 -23.62 50.27
N PRO A 11 2.16 -22.62 49.43
CA PRO A 11 1.51 -21.32 49.52
C PRO A 11 0.04 -21.46 49.11
N LYS A 12 -0.88 -20.98 49.95
CA LYS A 12 -2.32 -20.92 49.66
C LYS A 12 -2.53 -20.19 48.33
N LYS A 13 -3.08 -20.88 47.32
CA LYS A 13 -3.46 -20.29 46.02
C LYS A 13 -4.32 -19.05 46.25
N LYS A 14 -3.83 -17.87 45.84
CA LYS A 14 -4.65 -16.66 45.67
C LYS A 14 -5.77 -16.99 44.68
N ARG A 15 -7.03 -16.84 45.10
CA ARG A 15 -8.22 -17.01 44.23
C ARG A 15 -8.08 -16.15 42.98
N GLU A 16 -8.14 -16.78 41.81
CA GLU A 16 -8.14 -16.10 40.51
C GLU A 16 -9.31 -15.10 40.39
N ARG A 17 -8.98 -13.92 39.87
CA ARG A 17 -9.87 -12.76 39.79
C ARG A 17 -10.98 -12.99 38.76
N HIS A 18 -12.02 -12.19 38.93
CA HIS A 18 -13.39 -12.43 38.50
C HIS A 18 -13.64 -11.96 37.07
N ASN A 19 -14.04 -12.88 36.18
CA ASN A 19 -14.32 -12.55 34.77
C ASN A 19 -15.83 -12.32 34.51
N CYS A 20 -16.15 -11.32 33.69
CA CYS A 20 -17.48 -11.11 33.11
C CYS A 20 -17.79 -12.21 32.08
N CYS A 21 -19.01 -12.75 32.08
CA CYS A 21 -19.40 -13.86 31.20
C CYS A 21 -20.03 -13.42 29.86
N VAL A 22 -20.08 -12.12 29.55
CA VAL A 22 -20.66 -11.62 28.30
C VAL A 22 -19.64 -11.80 27.15
N PRO A 23 -20.01 -12.50 26.05
CA PRO A 23 -19.14 -12.62 24.88
C PRO A 23 -18.73 -11.25 24.33
N GLN A 24 -17.50 -11.11 23.81
CA GLN A 24 -16.97 -9.83 23.28
C GLN A 24 -16.81 -8.70 24.32
N CYS A 25 -17.00 -8.96 25.62
CA CYS A 25 -16.71 -7.99 26.67
C CYS A 25 -15.19 -7.93 26.95
N SER A 26 -14.57 -6.75 26.80
CA SER A 26 -13.13 -6.53 26.98
C SER A 26 -12.72 -6.24 28.44
N GLU A 27 -13.68 -6.15 29.37
CA GLU A 27 -13.46 -5.73 30.76
C GLU A 27 -13.11 -6.88 31.72
N LEU A 28 -12.50 -7.94 31.19
CA LEU A 28 -12.28 -9.21 31.90
C LEU A 28 -11.37 -9.11 33.13
N LEU A 29 -10.62 -8.00 33.30
CA LEU A 29 -9.62 -7.85 34.36
C LEU A 29 -9.68 -6.50 35.10
N ASN A 30 -10.75 -5.71 34.93
CA ASN A 30 -10.84 -4.37 35.52
C ASN A 30 -11.35 -4.42 36.98
N PRO A 31 -10.50 -4.16 38.01
CA PRO A 31 -10.90 -4.23 39.41
C PRO A 31 -11.87 -3.12 39.83
N SER A 32 -12.00 -2.06 39.02
CA SER A 32 -12.89 -0.92 39.29
C SER A 32 -14.33 -1.16 38.84
N ILE A 33 -14.60 -2.27 38.14
CA ILE A 33 -15.93 -2.61 37.64
C ILE A 33 -16.57 -3.67 38.53
N ARG A 34 -17.83 -3.43 38.92
CA ARG A 34 -18.61 -4.36 39.72
C ARG A 34 -19.22 -5.46 38.84
N LEU A 35 -19.23 -6.68 39.37
CA LEU A 35 -19.79 -7.86 38.73
C LEU A 35 -21.02 -8.33 39.50
N HIS A 36 -22.12 -8.57 38.79
CA HIS A 36 -23.39 -9.01 39.35
C HIS A 36 -23.65 -10.47 38.98
N TYR A 37 -24.03 -11.27 39.97
CA TYR A 37 -24.38 -12.69 39.76
C TYR A 37 -25.65 -12.83 38.93
N ALA A 38 -25.69 -13.89 38.13
CA ALA A 38 -26.91 -14.28 37.42
C ALA A 38 -28.07 -14.52 38.41
N PRO A 39 -29.31 -14.11 38.08
CA PRO A 39 -30.47 -14.29 38.95
C PRO A 39 -30.67 -15.74 39.40
N SER A 40 -31.11 -15.92 40.65
CA SER A 40 -31.47 -17.23 41.20
C SER A 40 -32.73 -17.80 40.54
N ASP A 41 -33.65 -16.95 40.11
CA ASP A 41 -34.85 -17.31 39.35
C ASP A 41 -34.48 -17.88 37.96
N PRO A 42 -34.84 -19.15 37.64
CA PRO A 42 -34.59 -19.77 36.36
C PRO A 42 -35.17 -19.03 35.15
N LYS A 43 -36.31 -18.33 35.31
CA LYS A 43 -36.93 -17.58 34.21
C LYS A 43 -36.09 -16.35 33.86
N ARG A 44 -35.72 -15.55 34.85
CA ARG A 44 -34.83 -14.39 34.69
C ARG A 44 -33.44 -14.78 34.19
N ARG A 45 -32.91 -15.94 34.60
CA ARG A 45 -31.62 -16.44 34.12
C ARG A 45 -31.65 -16.78 32.62
N ARG A 46 -32.77 -17.32 32.12
CA ARG A 46 -32.98 -17.53 30.68
C ARG A 46 -33.05 -16.21 29.91
N GLU A 47 -33.74 -15.21 30.45
CA GLU A 47 -33.78 -13.86 29.85
C GLU A 47 -32.38 -13.23 29.77
N TRP A 48 -31.56 -13.37 30.83
CA TRP A 48 -30.16 -12.93 30.80
C TRP A 48 -29.34 -13.69 29.76
N ALA A 49 -29.54 -15.01 29.62
CA ALA A 49 -28.83 -15.83 28.64
C ALA A 49 -29.15 -15.43 27.20
N GLN A 50 -30.42 -15.16 26.93
CA GLN A 50 -30.89 -14.66 25.65
C GLN A 50 -30.32 -13.27 25.35
N ALA A 51 -30.35 -12.36 26.33
CA ALA A 51 -29.86 -11.00 26.18
C ALA A 51 -28.35 -10.95 25.89
N ILE A 52 -27.55 -11.70 26.65
CA ILE A 52 -26.09 -11.76 26.43
C ILE A 52 -25.69 -12.70 25.31
N ARG A 53 -26.67 -13.35 24.64
CA ARG A 53 -26.47 -14.19 23.45
C ARG A 53 -25.39 -15.26 23.64
N THR A 54 -25.31 -15.83 24.83
CA THR A 54 -24.39 -16.93 25.13
C THR A 54 -24.96 -18.23 24.56
N GLY A 55 -24.14 -19.01 23.84
CA GLY A 55 -24.53 -20.34 23.35
C GLY A 55 -24.56 -21.42 24.44
N LYS A 56 -24.22 -21.07 25.69
CA LYS A 56 -24.24 -21.96 26.87
C LYS A 56 -25.22 -21.42 27.90
N GLU A 57 -25.88 -22.32 28.65
CA GLU A 57 -26.74 -21.94 29.76
C GLU A 57 -25.97 -21.18 30.84
N LEU A 58 -26.53 -20.06 31.35
CA LEU A 58 -25.94 -19.37 32.49
C LEU A 58 -26.13 -20.21 33.74
N THR A 59 -25.05 -20.35 34.52
CA THR A 59 -25.10 -20.89 35.87
C THR A 59 -25.26 -19.76 36.90
N LYS A 60 -25.77 -20.07 38.10
CA LYS A 60 -25.91 -19.12 39.21
C LYS A 60 -24.59 -18.47 39.67
N HIS A 61 -23.45 -19.04 39.28
CA HIS A 61 -22.11 -18.58 39.65
C HIS A 61 -21.48 -17.65 38.61
N MET A 62 -22.09 -17.55 37.42
CA MET A 62 -21.65 -16.64 36.36
C MET A 62 -22.03 -15.21 36.70
N ARG A 63 -21.20 -14.26 36.24
CA ARG A 63 -21.34 -12.84 36.58
C ARG A 63 -21.25 -11.95 35.35
N VAL A 64 -22.06 -10.90 35.34
CA VAL A 64 -22.10 -9.88 34.28
C VAL A 64 -21.66 -8.54 34.87
N CYS A 65 -20.84 -7.77 34.15
CA CYS A 65 -20.33 -6.49 34.62
C CYS A 65 -21.37 -5.37 34.53
N SER A 66 -21.25 -4.38 35.42
CA SER A 66 -22.22 -3.28 35.53
C SER A 66 -22.39 -2.44 34.26
N LYS A 67 -21.44 -2.49 33.30
CA LYS A 67 -21.53 -1.79 31.99
C LYS A 67 -22.60 -2.36 31.06
N HIS A 68 -23.16 -3.52 31.37
CA HIS A 68 -24.23 -4.12 30.56
C HIS A 68 -25.64 -3.74 31.02
N PHE A 69 -25.76 -2.94 32.09
CA PHE A 69 -27.03 -2.50 32.66
C PHE A 69 -27.16 -0.98 32.55
N ARG A 70 -28.38 -0.49 32.40
CA ARG A 70 -28.67 0.95 32.44
C ARG A 70 -28.62 1.46 33.88
N ARG A 71 -28.40 2.75 34.08
CA ARG A 71 -28.39 3.35 35.44
C ARG A 71 -29.73 3.15 36.17
N GLU A 72 -30.83 3.13 35.43
CA GLU A 72 -32.19 2.89 35.95
C GLU A 72 -32.45 1.44 36.40
N ASP A 73 -31.62 0.48 35.99
CA ASP A 73 -31.73 -0.93 36.39
C ASP A 73 -31.20 -1.18 37.81
N PHE A 74 -30.51 -0.20 38.40
CA PHE A 74 -29.99 -0.27 39.75
C PHE A 74 -31.00 0.25 40.76
N LEU A 75 -30.89 -0.22 42.01
CA LEU A 75 -31.68 0.32 43.11
C LEU A 75 -31.21 1.76 43.44
N PRO A 76 -32.08 2.64 43.96
CA PRO A 76 -31.74 4.03 44.29
C PRO A 76 -30.55 4.20 45.26
N THR A 77 -30.20 3.13 45.98
CA THR A 77 -29.04 3.02 46.88
C THR A 77 -27.69 2.88 46.16
N GLY A 78 -27.64 3.03 44.83
CA GLY A 78 -26.44 3.03 44.00
C GLY A 78 -26.16 1.73 43.25
N THR A 79 -24.96 1.61 42.65
CA THR A 79 -24.60 0.51 41.72
C THR A 79 -24.29 -0.84 42.39
N ARG A 80 -24.59 -1.00 43.69
CA ARG A 80 -24.30 -2.23 44.44
C ARG A 80 -25.26 -3.37 44.10
N SER A 81 -26.53 -3.05 43.84
CA SER A 81 -27.60 -4.03 43.66
C SER A 81 -28.49 -3.66 42.47
N LEU A 82 -28.84 -4.66 41.68
CA LEU A 82 -29.77 -4.54 40.56
C LEU A 82 -31.22 -4.73 41.04
N LYS A 83 -32.17 -4.09 40.38
CA LYS A 83 -33.60 -4.37 40.53
C LYS A 83 -33.89 -5.83 40.16
N LYS A 84 -34.89 -6.45 40.79
CA LYS A 84 -35.29 -7.85 40.50
C LYS A 84 -35.73 -8.05 39.04
N THR A 85 -36.14 -6.97 38.37
CA THR A 85 -36.57 -6.95 36.97
C THR A 85 -35.45 -6.66 35.97
N ALA A 86 -34.23 -6.32 36.43
CA ALA A 86 -33.14 -5.90 35.56
C ALA A 86 -32.64 -7.02 34.64
N VAL A 87 -32.41 -6.69 33.37
CA VAL A 87 -31.84 -7.58 32.34
C VAL A 87 -30.72 -6.81 31.61
N PRO A 88 -29.57 -7.45 31.30
CA PRO A 88 -28.51 -6.81 30.52
C PRO A 88 -29.06 -6.28 29.20
N SER A 89 -28.88 -5.00 28.93
CA SER A 89 -29.43 -4.33 27.73
C SER A 89 -28.41 -3.48 26.99
N LEU A 90 -27.23 -3.24 27.57
CA LEU A 90 -26.16 -2.42 26.99
C LEU A 90 -24.94 -3.26 26.63
N ASN A 91 -24.21 -2.82 25.60
CA ASN A 91 -22.94 -3.44 25.16
C ASN A 91 -23.04 -4.96 24.95
N LEU A 92 -24.17 -5.42 24.37
CA LEU A 92 -24.45 -6.83 24.12
C LEU A 92 -23.76 -7.31 22.83
N PRO A 93 -23.49 -8.63 22.68
CA PRO A 93 -22.74 -9.13 21.53
C PRO A 93 -23.52 -8.97 20.22
N VAL A 94 -22.85 -8.50 19.17
CA VAL A 94 -23.43 -8.32 17.84
C VAL A 94 -23.11 -9.53 16.96
N ARG A 95 -24.13 -10.14 16.32
CA ARG A 95 -23.94 -11.23 15.34
C ARG A 95 -23.57 -10.62 13.99
N SER A 96 -22.59 -11.21 13.30
CA SER A 96 -22.12 -10.76 11.98
C SER A 96 -23.23 -10.60 10.93
N HIS A 97 -24.30 -11.38 11.04
CA HIS A 97 -25.43 -11.37 10.11
C HIS A 97 -26.51 -10.31 10.43
N GLU A 98 -26.52 -9.72 11.64
CA GLU A 98 -27.49 -8.68 12.02
C GLU A 98 -27.03 -7.26 11.61
N THR A 99 -25.75 -7.10 11.28
CA THR A 99 -25.23 -5.89 10.61
C THR A 99 -25.44 -5.90 9.09
N ALA A 100 -26.13 -6.91 8.54
CA ALA A 100 -26.39 -7.01 7.11
C ALA A 100 -27.40 -5.94 6.66
N LYS A 101 -26.90 -4.75 6.36
CA LYS A 101 -27.57 -3.80 5.46
C LYS A 101 -27.87 -4.53 4.15
N SER A 102 -29.07 -4.30 3.60
CA SER A 102 -29.55 -4.86 2.33
C SER A 102 -28.45 -4.90 1.26
N SER A 103 -28.42 -5.99 0.47
CA SER A 103 -27.36 -6.23 -0.51
C SER A 103 -27.16 -5.00 -1.42
N PRO A 104 -25.92 -4.73 -1.88
CA PRO A 104 -25.63 -3.62 -2.77
C PRO A 104 -26.51 -3.60 -4.04
N GLN A 105 -26.95 -4.77 -4.51
CA GLN A 105 -27.90 -4.90 -5.62
C GLN A 105 -29.30 -4.38 -5.27
N LYS A 106 -29.84 -4.72 -4.10
CA LYS A 106 -31.17 -4.22 -3.67
C LYS A 106 -31.19 -2.70 -3.49
N ARG A 107 -30.09 -2.11 -3.00
CA ARG A 107 -29.91 -0.65 -2.90
C ARG A 107 -29.83 0.02 -4.28
N LYS A 108 -29.04 -0.55 -5.19
CA LYS A 108 -28.93 -0.05 -6.57
C LYS A 108 -30.26 -0.13 -7.33
N SER A 109 -31.08 -1.16 -7.09
CA SER A 109 -32.41 -1.30 -7.69
C SER A 109 -33.38 -0.24 -7.17
N ALA A 110 -33.43 0.00 -5.85
CA ALA A 110 -34.25 1.06 -5.26
C ALA A 110 -33.80 2.46 -5.72
N ASP A 111 -32.50 2.72 -5.78
CA ASP A 111 -31.94 4.00 -6.25
C ASP A 111 -32.18 4.22 -7.76
N ARG A 112 -32.23 3.15 -8.57
CA ARG A 112 -32.62 3.23 -9.99
C ARG A 112 -34.10 3.54 -10.14
N ALA A 113 -34.96 2.86 -9.37
CA ALA A 113 -36.40 3.11 -9.39
C ALA A 113 -36.74 4.55 -8.97
N ASP A 114 -36.02 5.09 -7.98
CA ASP A 114 -36.19 6.48 -7.54
C ASP A 114 -35.70 7.51 -8.58
N ARG A 115 -34.57 7.22 -9.25
CA ARG A 115 -34.07 8.04 -10.36
C ARG A 115 -34.97 8.00 -11.59
N ALA A 116 -35.58 6.86 -11.90
CA ALA A 116 -36.54 6.73 -12.99
C ALA A 116 -37.80 7.56 -12.72
N ARG A 117 -38.33 7.51 -11.50
CA ARG A 117 -39.46 8.36 -11.09
C ARG A 117 -39.15 9.85 -11.17
N LYS A 118 -37.95 10.28 -10.74
CA LYS A 118 -37.51 11.69 -10.82
C LYS A 118 -37.30 12.18 -12.25
N ARG A 119 -36.91 11.31 -13.19
CA ARG A 119 -36.80 11.66 -14.62
C ARG A 119 -38.16 11.79 -15.30
N ALA A 120 -39.14 10.97 -14.93
CA ALA A 120 -40.50 11.05 -15.47
C ALA A 120 -41.19 12.39 -15.14
N VAL A 121 -40.86 13.00 -13.99
CA VAL A 121 -41.39 14.31 -13.57
C VAL A 121 -40.76 15.48 -14.36
N PHE A 122 -39.61 15.29 -14.99
CA PHE A 122 -38.89 16.34 -15.74
C PHE A 122 -39.16 16.32 -17.25
N ALA A 123 -39.88 15.33 -17.77
CA ALA A 123 -40.10 15.10 -19.20
C ALA A 123 -41.40 15.72 -19.75
N CYS A 124 -42.18 16.42 -18.92
CA CYS A 124 -43.33 17.21 -19.35
C CYS A 124 -43.12 18.67 -18.91
N GLY A 125 -42.40 19.42 -19.72
CA GLY A 125 -42.19 20.86 -19.55
C GLY A 125 -41.87 21.45 -20.91
N ASP A 126 -42.89 22.06 -21.51
CA ASP A 126 -42.94 22.67 -22.84
C ASP A 126 -41.99 23.86 -23.06
N HIS A 127 -41.84 24.17 -24.36
CA HIS A 127 -41.25 25.34 -25.03
C HIS A 127 -39.71 25.33 -25.25
N GLN A 128 -39.15 25.21 -26.47
CA GLN A 128 -39.37 25.80 -27.82
C GLN A 128 -38.38 26.94 -28.10
N ASP A 129 -37.87 26.95 -29.34
CA ASP A 129 -36.77 27.74 -29.95
C ASP A 129 -35.37 27.08 -29.77
N GLY A 130 -34.58 26.75 -30.79
CA GLY A 130 -34.61 26.98 -32.23
C GLY A 130 -33.17 27.10 -32.72
N LEU A 131 -32.72 26.17 -33.58
CA LEU A 131 -31.58 26.19 -34.55
C LEU A 131 -30.20 26.78 -34.11
N GLU A 132 -29.02 26.18 -34.34
CA GLU A 132 -28.51 25.49 -35.52
C GLU A 132 -27.45 24.39 -35.19
N ARG A 133 -27.70 23.23 -35.81
CA ARG A 133 -26.83 22.22 -36.46
C ARG A 133 -25.29 22.32 -36.31
N GLY A 134 -24.69 21.19 -35.92
CA GLY A 134 -23.24 20.93 -36.00
C GLY A 134 -22.83 19.53 -35.50
N GLU A 135 -23.43 18.51 -36.12
CA GLU A 135 -23.06 17.09 -36.26
C GLU A 135 -22.20 16.35 -35.20
N SER A 136 -22.87 15.32 -34.67
CA SER A 136 -22.42 14.17 -33.90
C SER A 136 -22.06 12.96 -34.79
N PHE A 137 -21.11 12.12 -34.36
CA PHE A 137 -21.14 10.66 -34.54
C PHE A 137 -20.09 10.02 -33.60
N ASP A 138 -20.47 9.50 -32.42
CA ASP A 138 -20.96 8.15 -32.06
C ASP A 138 -19.84 7.08 -31.95
N SER A 139 -19.32 6.82 -30.75
CA SER A 139 -19.66 5.75 -29.77
C SER A 139 -19.65 4.31 -30.30
N THR A 140 -18.81 3.49 -29.68
CA THR A 140 -19.03 2.03 -29.60
C THR A 140 -18.82 1.60 -28.14
N ASP A 141 -19.92 1.33 -27.45
CA ASP A 141 -19.97 0.55 -26.21
C ASP A 141 -20.43 -0.86 -26.59
N GLY A 142 -19.57 -1.86 -26.37
CA GLY A 142 -19.92 -3.27 -26.49
C GLY A 142 -20.67 -3.75 -25.25
N GLN A 143 -21.92 -4.18 -25.42
CA GLN A 143 -22.63 -5.03 -24.46
C GLN A 143 -22.62 -6.48 -24.94
N THR A 144 -22.27 -7.33 -23.98
CA THR A 144 -22.44 -8.78 -23.94
C THR A 144 -23.92 -9.16 -23.88
N SER A 145 -24.30 -10.21 -24.61
CA SER A 145 -25.50 -11.01 -24.33
C SER A 145 -25.16 -12.50 -24.56
N ASP A 146 -25.39 -13.29 -23.51
CA ASP A 146 -25.52 -14.75 -23.57
C ASP A 146 -26.97 -15.06 -23.97
N GLU A 147 -27.17 -15.99 -24.92
CA GLU A 147 -28.38 -16.84 -24.99
C GLU A 147 -27.95 -18.23 -25.50
N ASP A 148 -28.45 -19.26 -24.80
CA ASP A 148 -28.34 -20.69 -25.09
C ASP A 148 -29.38 -21.11 -26.16
N GLU A 149 -29.08 -22.08 -27.03
CA GLU A 149 -29.98 -23.20 -27.39
C GLU A 149 -29.33 -24.23 -28.36
N GLU A 150 -30.00 -25.38 -28.47
CA GLU A 150 -29.54 -26.76 -28.69
C GLU A 150 -29.25 -27.22 -30.15
N ASP A 151 -28.57 -28.39 -30.19
CA ASP A 151 -28.62 -29.50 -31.16
C ASP A 151 -28.13 -29.39 -32.61
N GLY A 152 -27.23 -30.33 -32.97
CA GLY A 152 -26.92 -30.67 -34.36
C GLY A 152 -25.70 -31.59 -34.52
N ALA A 153 -25.94 -32.89 -34.65
CA ALA A 153 -24.93 -33.91 -34.91
C ALA A 153 -24.19 -33.68 -36.25
N GLY A 154 -22.88 -33.88 -36.24
CA GLY A 154 -22.04 -33.94 -37.44
C GLY A 154 -20.66 -34.49 -37.08
N TRP A 155 -20.46 -35.78 -37.32
CA TRP A 155 -19.16 -36.44 -37.19
C TRP A 155 -18.21 -35.84 -38.23
N ILE A 156 -17.04 -35.36 -37.80
CA ILE A 156 -15.91 -35.04 -38.68
C ILE A 156 -14.74 -35.89 -38.21
N ASP A 157 -14.27 -36.77 -39.09
CA ASP A 157 -13.13 -37.65 -38.87
C ASP A 157 -11.87 -36.84 -38.53
N ILE A 158 -11.28 -37.15 -37.38
CA ILE A 158 -9.94 -36.72 -37.03
C ILE A 158 -8.98 -37.62 -37.80
N VAL A 159 -8.37 -37.08 -38.86
CA VAL A 159 -7.23 -37.71 -39.52
C VAL A 159 -6.06 -37.68 -38.53
N GLU A 160 -5.62 -38.84 -38.08
CA GLU A 160 -4.37 -39.00 -37.33
C GLU A 160 -3.20 -38.53 -38.21
N PRO A 161 -2.31 -37.66 -37.72
CA PRO A 161 -1.13 -37.28 -38.48
C PRO A 161 -0.17 -38.47 -38.56
N ASP A 162 0.18 -38.80 -39.80
CA ASP A 162 1.15 -39.82 -40.23
C ASP A 162 2.46 -39.75 -39.42
N GLU A 163 2.86 -40.88 -38.83
CA GLU A 163 4.14 -41.09 -38.14
C GLU A 163 5.30 -41.21 -39.15
N GLY A 164 5.46 -40.21 -40.01
CA GLY A 164 6.51 -40.14 -41.02
C GLY A 164 7.30 -38.84 -40.92
N ASP A 165 8.59 -38.96 -40.59
CA ASP A 165 9.63 -37.92 -40.65
C ASP A 165 9.72 -36.87 -39.52
N ILE A 166 9.80 -37.32 -38.26
CA ILE A 166 10.61 -36.61 -37.28
C ILE A 166 12.07 -37.03 -37.49
N LYS A 167 12.82 -36.25 -38.28
CA LYS A 167 14.29 -36.36 -38.29
C LYS A 167 14.79 -36.07 -36.87
N LYS A 168 15.10 -37.15 -36.15
CA LYS A 168 15.88 -37.14 -34.91
C LYS A 168 17.12 -36.30 -35.20
N PHE A 169 17.24 -35.15 -34.55
CA PHE A 169 18.43 -34.32 -34.67
C PHE A 169 19.58 -35.11 -34.02
N GLU A 170 20.34 -35.84 -34.83
CA GLU A 170 21.58 -36.44 -34.38
C GLU A 170 22.52 -35.31 -34.00
N SER A 171 22.93 -35.31 -32.72
CA SER A 171 23.92 -34.40 -32.20
C SER A 171 25.24 -34.67 -32.90
N ILE A 172 25.55 -33.86 -33.91
CA ILE A 172 26.93 -33.69 -34.38
C ILE A 172 27.67 -33.08 -33.19
N GLY A 173 28.49 -33.90 -32.53
CA GLY A 173 29.39 -33.47 -31.48
C GLY A 173 30.44 -32.52 -32.05
N VAL A 174 30.08 -31.25 -32.19
CA VAL A 174 31.05 -30.17 -32.34
C VAL A 174 31.64 -29.96 -30.95
N GLN A 175 32.92 -30.29 -30.77
CA GLN A 175 33.69 -29.83 -29.62
C GLN A 175 33.76 -28.30 -29.68
N VAL A 176 32.80 -27.64 -29.05
CA VAL A 176 32.89 -26.20 -28.76
C VAL A 176 33.60 -26.11 -27.41
N GLY A 177 34.79 -25.49 -27.38
CA GLY A 177 35.44 -25.14 -26.11
C GLY A 177 34.41 -24.49 -25.18
N THR A 178 34.40 -24.87 -23.91
CA THR A 178 33.43 -24.47 -22.88
C THR A 178 32.95 -23.03 -23.08
N TYR A 179 31.83 -22.90 -23.79
CA TYR A 179 31.20 -21.61 -24.04
C TYR A 179 30.55 -21.23 -22.71
N ASP A 180 31.14 -20.28 -22.00
CA ASP A 180 30.54 -19.77 -20.78
C ASP A 180 29.32 -18.94 -21.17
N ALA A 181 28.18 -19.63 -21.30
CA ALA A 181 26.91 -19.06 -21.72
C ALA A 181 26.46 -17.94 -20.78
N LEU A 182 26.85 -17.99 -19.50
CA LEU A 182 26.54 -16.95 -18.53
C LEU A 182 27.36 -15.69 -18.79
N GLU A 183 28.67 -15.82 -19.03
CA GLU A 183 29.51 -14.67 -19.38
C GLU A 183 29.08 -14.02 -20.70
N SER A 184 28.72 -14.84 -21.70
CA SER A 184 28.17 -14.32 -22.96
C SER A 184 26.84 -13.58 -22.73
N PHE A 185 25.95 -14.12 -21.91
CA PHE A 185 24.70 -13.44 -21.52
C PHE A 185 24.98 -12.11 -20.80
N VAL A 186 25.83 -12.09 -19.79
CA VAL A 186 26.21 -10.88 -19.04
C VAL A 186 26.79 -9.83 -19.97
N LYS A 187 27.74 -10.22 -20.83
CA LYS A 187 28.34 -9.33 -21.82
C LYS A 187 27.28 -8.76 -22.77
N SER A 188 26.30 -9.57 -23.18
CA SER A 188 25.20 -9.12 -24.05
C SER A 188 24.34 -8.01 -23.41
N LEU A 189 24.23 -7.99 -22.07
CA LEU A 189 23.50 -6.95 -21.35
C LEU A 189 24.29 -5.64 -21.22
N THR A 190 25.62 -5.72 -21.29
CA THR A 190 26.54 -4.59 -21.08
C THR A 190 27.21 -4.11 -22.37
N VAL A 191 26.68 -4.47 -23.55
CA VAL A 191 27.25 -4.02 -24.85
C VAL A 191 27.02 -2.53 -25.09
N SER A 192 25.89 -1.99 -24.61
CA SER A 192 25.54 -0.58 -24.73
C SER A 192 24.76 -0.09 -23.52
N ASP A 193 24.82 1.21 -23.28
CA ASP A 193 24.06 1.88 -22.22
C ASP A 193 22.55 1.66 -22.39
N GLU A 194 22.04 1.66 -23.63
CA GLU A 194 20.62 1.41 -23.92
C GLU A 194 20.19 -0.01 -23.51
N LYS A 195 21.01 -1.02 -23.82
CA LYS A 195 20.71 -2.41 -23.48
C LYS A 195 20.78 -2.63 -21.97
N LEU A 196 21.76 -2.02 -21.32
CA LEU A 196 21.89 -2.05 -19.87
C LEU A 196 20.69 -1.36 -19.20
N PHE A 197 20.34 -0.14 -19.63
CA PHE A 197 19.25 0.63 -19.06
C PHE A 197 17.89 -0.05 -19.25
N SER A 198 17.60 -0.58 -20.44
CA SER A 198 16.33 -1.26 -20.73
C SER A 198 16.12 -2.51 -19.86
N THR A 199 17.20 -3.21 -19.50
CA THR A 199 17.13 -4.46 -18.73
C THR A 199 17.32 -4.27 -17.22
N THR A 200 18.05 -3.24 -16.79
CA THR A 200 18.46 -3.03 -15.38
C THR A 200 18.05 -1.67 -14.80
N GLY A 201 17.83 -0.66 -15.65
CA GLY A 201 17.63 0.73 -15.23
C GLY A 201 18.90 1.46 -14.79
N LEU A 202 20.08 0.84 -14.91
CA LEU A 202 21.36 1.52 -14.68
C LEU A 202 21.64 2.49 -15.85
N PRO A 203 22.14 3.70 -15.58
CA PRO A 203 22.25 4.77 -16.57
C PRO A 203 23.33 4.54 -17.64
N SER A 204 24.47 3.94 -17.26
CA SER A 204 25.57 3.64 -18.17
C SER A 204 26.43 2.48 -17.68
N VAL A 205 27.21 1.87 -18.58
CA VAL A 205 28.18 0.82 -18.26
C VAL A 205 29.28 1.36 -17.34
N GLU A 206 29.75 2.59 -17.55
CA GLU A 206 30.74 3.24 -16.68
C GLU A 206 30.23 3.42 -15.25
N PHE A 207 28.97 3.86 -15.10
CA PHE A 207 28.34 3.95 -13.79
C PHE A 207 28.23 2.57 -13.14
N PHE A 208 27.89 1.54 -13.92
CA PHE A 208 27.81 0.18 -13.43
C PHE A 208 29.17 -0.37 -12.95
N ASP A 209 30.25 -0.13 -13.70
CA ASP A 209 31.61 -0.53 -13.31
C ASP A 209 32.05 0.17 -12.01
N THR A 210 31.72 1.46 -11.89
CA THR A 210 31.96 2.23 -10.66
C THR A 210 31.16 1.65 -9.49
N LEU A 211 29.88 1.36 -9.69
CA LEU A 211 29.00 0.78 -8.69
C LEU A 211 29.51 -0.59 -8.21
N ASP A 212 29.96 -1.44 -9.12
CA ASP A 212 30.54 -2.76 -8.82
C ASP A 212 31.82 -2.66 -7.98
N SER A 213 32.71 -1.71 -8.32
CA SER A 213 33.92 -1.43 -7.55
C SER A 213 33.60 -1.02 -6.10
N TYR A 214 32.62 -0.14 -5.89
CA TYR A 214 32.19 0.25 -4.54
C TYR A 214 31.41 -0.85 -3.82
N PHE A 215 30.62 -1.65 -4.54
CA PHE A 215 29.91 -2.79 -3.99
C PHE A 215 30.90 -3.79 -3.38
N ASN A 216 31.98 -4.12 -4.08
CA ASN A 216 33.02 -5.02 -3.60
C ASN A 216 33.77 -4.50 -2.36
N LYS A 217 33.85 -3.18 -2.18
CA LYS A 217 34.44 -2.58 -0.97
C LYS A 217 33.53 -2.74 0.26
N ILE A 218 32.21 -2.72 0.08
CA ILE A 218 31.25 -2.84 1.19
C ILE A 218 30.93 -4.31 1.51
N ALA A 219 30.81 -5.15 0.48
CA ALA A 219 30.45 -6.55 0.60
C ALA A 219 31.47 -7.43 -0.14
N PRO A 220 32.72 -7.49 0.36
CA PRO A 220 33.77 -8.29 -0.27
C PRO A 220 33.43 -9.78 -0.24
N ASP A 221 33.95 -10.51 -1.22
CA ASP A 221 33.76 -11.96 -1.29
C ASP A 221 34.43 -12.65 -0.10
N ASN A 222 33.77 -13.68 0.43
CA ASN A 222 34.29 -14.48 1.53
C ASN A 222 34.96 -15.74 0.97
N PRO A 223 36.29 -15.89 1.11
CA PRO A 223 37.00 -17.07 0.60
C PRO A 223 36.52 -18.39 1.20
N ARG A 224 35.97 -18.37 2.43
CA ARG A 224 35.45 -19.56 3.12
C ARG A 224 34.03 -19.93 2.68
N LYS A 225 33.35 -19.04 1.97
CA LYS A 225 31.98 -19.25 1.47
C LYS A 225 31.84 -18.48 0.15
N PRO A 226 32.47 -18.98 -0.93
CA PRO A 226 32.46 -18.28 -2.20
C PRO A 226 31.03 -18.18 -2.75
N PHE A 227 30.74 -17.05 -3.38
CA PHE A 227 29.51 -16.88 -4.14
C PHE A 227 29.62 -17.63 -5.47
N LEU A 228 28.48 -18.12 -5.98
CA LEU A 228 28.41 -18.71 -7.32
C LEU A 228 28.45 -17.64 -8.41
N LEU A 229 27.93 -16.45 -8.10
CA LEU A 229 27.92 -15.30 -9.00
C LEU A 229 28.90 -14.24 -8.51
N THR A 230 29.58 -13.60 -9.47
CA THR A 230 30.40 -12.40 -9.21
C THR A 230 29.53 -11.26 -8.68
N SER A 231 30.14 -10.25 -8.05
CA SER A 231 29.44 -9.03 -7.65
C SER A 231 28.68 -8.39 -8.82
N ARG A 232 29.33 -8.32 -9.98
CA ARG A 232 28.76 -7.81 -11.23
C ARG A 232 27.47 -8.54 -11.60
N GLN A 233 27.51 -9.87 -11.61
CA GLN A 233 26.36 -10.72 -11.93
C GLN A 233 25.23 -10.57 -10.89
N ARG A 234 25.57 -10.48 -9.58
CA ARG A 234 24.59 -10.27 -8.49
C ARG A 234 23.87 -8.93 -8.61
N ILE A 235 24.59 -7.87 -8.96
CA ILE A 235 24.02 -6.54 -9.23
C ILE A 235 23.08 -6.61 -10.43
N LEU A 236 23.49 -7.20 -11.56
CA LEU A 236 22.64 -7.35 -12.75
C LEU A 236 21.36 -8.11 -12.43
N LEU A 237 21.46 -9.27 -11.76
CA LEU A 237 20.30 -10.05 -11.34
C LEU A 237 19.31 -9.20 -10.52
N SER A 238 19.84 -8.41 -9.59
CA SER A 238 19.02 -7.61 -8.68
C SER A 238 18.37 -6.42 -9.38
N MET A 239 19.12 -5.73 -10.24
CA MET A 239 18.60 -4.61 -11.01
C MET A 239 17.59 -5.06 -12.08
N MET A 240 17.80 -6.22 -12.72
CA MET A 240 16.80 -6.86 -13.59
C MET A 240 15.50 -7.17 -12.83
N LYS A 241 15.59 -7.68 -11.59
CA LYS A 241 14.41 -7.90 -10.75
C LYS A 241 13.63 -6.60 -10.51
N ILE A 242 14.31 -5.49 -10.23
CA ILE A 242 13.68 -4.19 -9.95
C ILE A 242 13.08 -3.60 -11.23
N LYS A 243 13.83 -3.58 -12.33
CA LYS A 243 13.41 -2.97 -13.61
C LYS A 243 12.30 -3.75 -14.30
N LEU A 244 12.42 -5.07 -14.38
CA LEU A 244 11.53 -5.93 -15.18
C LEU A 244 10.48 -6.69 -14.34
N ALA A 245 10.60 -6.68 -13.00
CA ALA A 245 9.77 -7.49 -12.11
C ALA A 245 9.86 -9.02 -12.34
N SER A 246 10.88 -9.51 -13.05
CA SER A 246 11.07 -10.92 -13.42
C SER A 246 10.92 -11.87 -12.23
N SER A 247 10.33 -13.04 -12.44
CA SER A 247 10.20 -14.05 -11.38
C SER A 247 11.58 -14.55 -10.94
N PHE A 248 11.73 -15.00 -9.68
CA PHE A 248 12.99 -15.59 -9.23
C PHE A 248 13.33 -16.89 -9.96
N SER A 249 12.34 -17.63 -10.47
CA SER A 249 12.57 -18.78 -11.35
C SER A 249 13.15 -18.38 -12.70
N THR A 250 12.67 -17.28 -13.29
CA THR A 250 13.25 -16.73 -14.53
C THR A 250 14.69 -16.27 -14.32
N LEU A 251 14.94 -15.51 -13.25
CA LEU A 251 16.28 -15.04 -12.92
C LEU A 251 17.23 -16.21 -12.61
N ALA A 252 16.75 -17.23 -11.89
CA ALA A 252 17.51 -18.45 -11.63
C ALA A 252 17.93 -19.16 -12.93
N ALA A 253 17.03 -19.23 -13.92
CA ALA A 253 17.32 -19.80 -15.23
C ALA A 253 18.36 -18.97 -16.01
N PHE A 254 18.20 -17.65 -16.07
CA PHE A 254 19.14 -16.76 -16.78
C PHE A 254 20.55 -16.78 -16.21
N PHE A 255 20.67 -16.93 -14.89
CA PHE A 255 21.97 -16.94 -14.20
C PHE A 255 22.46 -18.36 -13.88
N SER A 256 21.79 -19.40 -14.36
CA SER A 256 22.13 -20.82 -14.13
C SER A 256 22.38 -21.17 -12.66
N ILE A 257 21.54 -20.65 -11.76
CA ILE A 257 21.61 -20.89 -10.31
C ILE A 257 20.27 -21.42 -9.77
N SER A 258 20.25 -21.88 -8.52
CA SER A 258 19.00 -22.24 -7.85
C SER A 258 18.12 -21.01 -7.56
N ILE A 259 16.80 -21.21 -7.52
CA ILE A 259 15.82 -20.17 -7.11
C ILE A 259 16.17 -19.59 -5.73
N GLN A 260 16.63 -20.44 -4.82
CA GLN A 260 17.03 -20.02 -3.48
C GLN A 260 18.22 -19.07 -3.52
N ASN A 261 19.23 -19.36 -4.35
CA ASN A 261 20.38 -18.48 -4.52
C ASN A 261 19.99 -17.16 -5.18
N ALA A 262 19.12 -17.17 -6.20
CA ALA A 262 18.61 -15.94 -6.81
C ALA A 262 17.88 -15.05 -5.80
N CYS A 263 17.05 -15.64 -4.92
CA CYS A 263 16.39 -14.91 -3.84
C CYS A 263 17.41 -14.30 -2.85
N ASN A 264 18.37 -15.11 -2.39
CA ASN A 264 19.37 -14.66 -1.41
C ASN A 264 20.23 -13.53 -1.98
N TYR A 265 20.72 -13.69 -3.22
CA TYR A 265 21.49 -12.64 -3.89
C TYR A 265 20.70 -11.36 -4.07
N PHE A 266 19.42 -11.44 -4.44
CA PHE A 266 18.57 -10.26 -4.49
C PHE A 266 18.51 -9.56 -3.13
N TYR A 267 18.18 -10.29 -2.05
CA TYR A 267 18.00 -9.71 -0.72
C TYR A 267 19.27 -9.07 -0.15
N ASP A 268 20.42 -9.67 -0.39
CA ASP A 268 21.70 -9.15 0.11
C ASP A 268 22.15 -7.95 -0.72
N THR A 269 22.01 -8.05 -2.05
CA THR A 269 22.47 -7.01 -2.99
C THR A 269 21.64 -5.73 -2.85
N VAL A 270 20.30 -5.80 -2.72
CA VAL A 270 19.47 -4.58 -2.61
C VAL A 270 19.81 -3.74 -1.38
N ARG A 271 20.20 -4.36 -0.26
CA ARG A 271 20.60 -3.61 0.95
C ARG A 271 21.89 -2.82 0.72
N VAL A 272 22.89 -3.46 0.10
CA VAL A 272 24.17 -2.83 -0.22
C VAL A 272 23.97 -1.72 -1.26
N LEU A 273 23.20 -1.98 -2.30
CA LEU A 273 22.87 -0.97 -3.33
C LEU A 273 22.13 0.23 -2.75
N ALA A 274 21.15 0.02 -1.86
CA ALA A 274 20.47 1.12 -1.19
C ALA A 274 21.42 1.96 -0.35
N GLN A 275 22.37 1.33 0.36
CA GLN A 275 23.40 2.05 1.12
C GLN A 275 24.31 2.90 0.22
N LEU A 276 24.69 2.39 -0.95
CA LEU A 276 25.53 3.10 -1.91
C LEU A 276 24.79 4.27 -2.57
N LEU A 277 23.55 4.04 -2.99
CA LEU A 277 22.80 4.97 -3.83
C LEU A 277 22.03 6.03 -3.03
N LYS A 278 21.86 5.86 -1.71
CA LYS A 278 21.13 6.83 -0.86
C LYS A 278 21.66 8.26 -0.95
N CYS A 279 22.94 8.45 -1.27
CA CYS A 279 23.55 9.78 -1.38
C CYS A 279 22.97 10.63 -2.52
N PHE A 280 22.36 10.00 -3.53
CA PHE A 280 21.71 10.69 -4.64
C PHE A 280 20.29 11.19 -4.31
N VAL A 281 19.72 10.82 -3.16
CA VAL A 281 18.44 11.35 -2.65
C VAL A 281 18.75 12.26 -1.46
N LYS A 282 19.19 13.49 -1.77
CA LYS A 282 19.66 14.47 -0.78
C LYS A 282 18.69 15.63 -0.66
N TRP A 283 18.44 16.06 0.58
CA TRP A 283 17.77 17.31 0.85
C TRP A 283 18.63 18.50 0.37
N GLN A 284 18.07 19.33 -0.51
CA GLN A 284 18.79 20.45 -1.13
C GLN A 284 18.72 21.69 -0.24
N SER A 285 19.75 22.54 -0.29
CA SER A 285 19.74 23.84 0.40
C SER A 285 18.75 24.80 -0.26
N LYS A 286 18.32 25.83 0.49
CA LYS A 286 17.44 26.89 -0.02
C LYS A 286 18.03 27.60 -1.23
N GLU A 287 19.33 27.91 -1.17
CA GLU A 287 20.06 28.53 -2.27
C GLU A 287 20.06 27.66 -3.54
N THR A 288 20.35 26.36 -3.41
CA THR A 288 20.30 25.44 -4.57
C THR A 288 18.91 25.41 -5.20
N ILE A 289 17.85 25.41 -4.39
CA ILE A 289 16.47 25.39 -4.90
C ILE A 289 16.12 26.69 -5.62
N LEU A 290 16.51 27.84 -5.06
CA LEU A 290 16.29 29.15 -5.69
C LEU A 290 17.05 29.28 -7.02
N ASN A 291 18.30 28.82 -7.07
CA ASN A 291 19.12 28.83 -8.29
C ASN A 291 18.60 27.88 -9.38
N ASN A 292 17.75 26.92 -9.03
CA ASN A 292 17.16 25.93 -9.95
C ASN A 292 15.63 26.05 -9.99
N MET A 293 15.11 27.26 -9.83
CA MET A 293 13.68 27.50 -9.73
C MET A 293 13.01 27.55 -11.12
N PRO A 294 12.00 26.70 -11.40
CA PRO A 294 11.34 26.74 -12.70
C PRO A 294 10.36 27.91 -12.86
N LYS A 295 10.11 28.32 -14.10
CA LYS A 295 9.14 29.37 -14.48
C LYS A 295 7.73 29.08 -13.97
N CYS A 296 7.31 27.81 -13.87
CA CYS A 296 5.99 27.44 -13.34
C CYS A 296 5.86 27.66 -11.82
N PHE A 297 6.98 27.82 -11.12
CA PHE A 297 7.03 28.17 -9.70
C PHE A 297 7.20 29.67 -9.46
N SER A 298 7.20 30.54 -10.48
CA SER A 298 7.42 32.01 -10.35
C SER A 298 6.59 32.70 -9.26
N HIS A 299 5.38 32.21 -8.98
CA HIS A 299 4.49 32.72 -7.93
C HIS A 299 4.59 31.98 -6.58
N PHE A 300 5.51 31.03 -6.48
CA PHE A 300 5.69 30.09 -5.38
C PHE A 300 7.18 29.93 -5.02
N MET A 301 7.97 31.03 -5.08
CA MET A 301 9.43 31.05 -4.86
C MET A 301 9.87 30.47 -3.51
N SER A 302 9.03 30.51 -2.49
CA SER A 302 9.33 29.92 -1.18
C SER A 302 9.15 28.40 -1.13
N THR A 303 8.71 27.75 -2.21
CA THR A 303 8.46 26.30 -2.22
C THR A 303 9.77 25.54 -2.06
N ARG A 304 9.91 24.87 -0.92
CA ARG A 304 11.06 24.01 -0.62
C ARG A 304 10.87 22.61 -1.19
N VAL A 305 9.64 22.11 -1.13
CA VAL A 305 9.30 20.75 -1.55
C VAL A 305 7.85 20.66 -1.98
N VAL A 306 7.61 19.88 -3.03
CA VAL A 306 6.30 19.40 -3.44
C VAL A 306 6.14 17.98 -2.91
N LEU A 307 5.10 17.76 -2.10
CA LEU A 307 4.79 16.45 -1.56
C LEU A 307 3.69 15.76 -2.34
N ASP A 308 3.86 14.45 -2.46
CA ASP A 308 2.81 13.56 -2.91
C ASP A 308 2.95 12.18 -2.25
N CYS A 309 1.80 11.54 -1.98
CA CYS A 309 1.76 10.18 -1.48
C CYS A 309 1.30 9.24 -2.60
N PHE A 310 2.15 8.29 -2.99
CA PHE A 310 1.74 7.26 -3.94
C PHE A 310 1.58 5.90 -3.26
N GLU A 311 0.71 5.08 -3.84
CA GLU A 311 0.45 3.71 -3.37
C GLU A 311 0.93 2.67 -4.38
N LEU A 312 1.57 1.62 -3.85
CA LEU A 312 1.96 0.42 -4.57
C LEU A 312 1.05 -0.73 -4.17
N PHE A 313 0.53 -1.48 -5.14
CA PHE A 313 -0.28 -2.66 -4.86
C PHE A 313 0.58 -3.80 -4.34
N VAL A 314 0.07 -4.53 -3.35
CA VAL A 314 0.71 -5.71 -2.78
C VAL A 314 -0.20 -6.92 -2.94
N GLU A 315 0.38 -8.08 -3.20
CA GLU A 315 -0.32 -9.36 -3.14
C GLU A 315 -0.96 -9.58 -1.77
N LYS A 316 -2.06 -10.36 -1.73
CA LYS A 316 -2.77 -10.64 -0.49
C LYS A 316 -1.81 -11.30 0.52
N PRO A 317 -1.49 -10.66 1.65
CA PRO A 317 -0.58 -11.25 2.63
C PRO A 317 -1.17 -12.53 3.21
N LYS A 318 -0.32 -13.51 3.54
CA LYS A 318 -0.77 -14.70 4.29
C LYS A 318 -1.05 -14.37 5.76
N CYS A 319 -0.31 -13.42 6.33
CA CYS A 319 -0.47 -12.95 7.71
C CYS A 319 -1.67 -12.00 7.88
N VAL A 320 -2.56 -12.31 8.85
CA VAL A 320 -3.75 -11.50 9.17
C VAL A 320 -3.39 -10.09 9.65
N ARG A 321 -2.37 -9.95 10.51
CA ARG A 321 -1.90 -8.63 10.98
C ARG A 321 -1.40 -7.78 9.82
N CYS A 322 -0.71 -8.38 8.85
CA CYS A 322 -0.26 -7.69 7.65
C CYS A 322 -1.44 -7.28 6.76
N ARG A 323 -2.49 -8.11 6.62
CA ARG A 323 -3.71 -7.73 5.88
C ARG A 323 -4.35 -6.48 6.46
N ILE A 324 -4.51 -6.41 7.78
CA ILE A 324 -5.10 -5.25 8.46
C ILE A 324 -4.28 -3.98 8.23
N ARG A 325 -2.94 -4.10 8.27
CA ARG A 325 -2.02 -2.98 8.09
C ARG A 325 -2.00 -2.48 6.64
N LEU A 326 -1.94 -3.38 5.68
CA LEU A 326 -1.79 -3.05 4.26
C LEU A 326 -3.11 -2.72 3.56
N TYR A 327 -4.27 -3.06 4.12
CA TYR A 327 -5.54 -2.78 3.45
C TYR A 327 -5.82 -1.27 3.37
N SER A 328 -5.82 -0.74 2.15
CA SER A 328 -6.26 0.62 1.83
C SER A 328 -7.76 0.61 1.55
N GLN A 329 -8.52 1.32 2.38
CA GLN A 329 -9.96 1.50 2.17
C GLN A 329 -10.24 2.25 0.87
N TYR A 330 -9.38 3.20 0.53
CA TYR A 330 -9.49 4.01 -0.68
C TYR A 330 -9.30 3.17 -1.95
N LYS A 331 -8.23 2.36 -2.00
CA LYS A 331 -7.94 1.48 -3.16
C LYS A 331 -8.69 0.16 -3.14
N LYS A 332 -9.43 -0.14 -2.06
CA LYS A 332 -10.14 -1.42 -1.82
C LYS A 332 -9.24 -2.64 -2.01
N ASN A 333 -7.95 -2.50 -1.73
CA ASN A 333 -6.93 -3.52 -1.96
C ASN A 333 -5.79 -3.38 -0.95
N TYR A 334 -4.84 -4.32 -0.96
CA TYR A 334 -3.64 -4.22 -0.15
C TYR A 334 -2.61 -3.35 -0.85
N THR A 335 -2.14 -2.33 -0.15
CA THR A 335 -1.14 -1.41 -0.66
C THR A 335 -0.10 -1.06 0.41
N VAL A 336 1.07 -0.63 -0.06
CA VAL A 336 1.97 0.20 0.74
C VAL A 336 1.90 1.63 0.21
N LYS A 337 2.01 2.60 1.11
CA LYS A 337 1.95 4.02 0.82
C LYS A 337 3.30 4.65 1.16
N ILE A 338 3.78 5.52 0.27
CA ILE A 338 5.07 6.18 0.36
C ILE A 338 4.84 7.68 0.18
N LEU A 339 5.43 8.48 1.06
CA LEU A 339 5.54 9.93 0.86
C LEU A 339 6.81 10.23 0.07
N LEU A 340 6.63 10.97 -1.03
CA LEU A 340 7.68 11.48 -1.88
C LEU A 340 7.75 13.00 -1.72
N GLY A 341 8.96 13.52 -1.55
CA GLY A 341 9.27 14.95 -1.61
C GLY A 341 10.13 15.23 -2.83
N VAL A 342 9.67 16.16 -3.66
CA VAL A 342 10.32 16.56 -4.90
C VAL A 342 10.60 18.06 -4.85
N ALA A 343 11.83 18.48 -5.12
CA ALA A 343 12.17 19.89 -5.25
C ALA A 343 11.44 20.52 -6.44
N PRO A 344 11.24 21.85 -6.48
CA PRO A 344 10.65 22.53 -7.65
C PRO A 344 11.28 22.13 -8.98
N SER A 345 12.61 21.93 -9.01
CA SER A 345 13.38 21.49 -10.18
C SER A 345 13.06 20.07 -10.68
N GLY A 346 12.29 19.28 -9.93
CA GLY A 346 11.95 17.89 -10.25
C GLY A 346 12.88 16.85 -9.62
N ALA A 347 13.91 17.27 -8.87
CA ALA A 347 14.78 16.34 -8.14
C ALA A 347 14.07 15.71 -6.93
N ILE A 348 14.19 14.40 -6.74
CA ILE A 348 13.68 13.72 -5.54
C ILE A 348 14.61 14.05 -4.38
N THR A 349 14.09 14.73 -3.36
CA THR A 349 14.87 15.15 -2.18
C THR A 349 14.52 14.35 -0.93
N LYS A 350 13.37 13.68 -0.93
CA LYS A 350 12.90 12.90 0.20
C LYS A 350 12.07 11.69 -0.26
N VAL A 351 12.36 10.54 0.32
CA VAL A 351 11.53 9.34 0.27
C VAL A 351 11.31 8.86 1.70
N SER A 352 10.06 8.63 2.10
CA SER A 352 9.77 8.06 3.42
C SER A 352 9.99 6.56 3.44
N LYS A 353 10.03 5.97 4.65
CA LYS A 353 9.75 4.53 4.80
C LYS A 353 8.37 4.20 4.21
N ALA A 354 8.15 2.95 3.84
CA ALA A 354 6.86 2.48 3.37
C ALA A 354 5.91 2.23 4.55
N TYR A 355 4.69 2.75 4.43
CA TYR A 355 3.61 2.56 5.40
C TYR A 355 2.56 1.63 4.82
N GLY A 356 1.76 0.98 5.68
CA GLY A 356 0.60 0.25 5.20
C GLY A 356 -0.45 1.19 4.62
N GLY A 357 -1.23 0.73 3.64
CA GLY A 357 -2.22 1.54 2.91
C GLY A 357 -3.28 2.25 3.76
N ARG A 358 -3.45 1.87 5.03
CA ARG A 358 -4.33 2.56 5.99
C ARG A 358 -3.74 3.87 6.53
N ALA A 359 -2.44 4.07 6.46
CA ALA A 359 -1.78 5.27 6.98
C ALA A 359 -2.28 6.52 6.24
N SER A 360 -2.62 7.57 6.99
CA SER A 360 -3.02 8.86 6.43
C SER A 360 -1.80 9.65 5.99
N ASP A 361 -1.97 10.51 5.00
CA ASP A 361 -0.88 11.33 4.47
C ASP A 361 -0.33 12.25 5.58
N LYS A 362 -1.23 12.82 6.40
CA LYS A 362 -0.90 13.58 7.63
C LYS A 362 0.04 12.81 8.58
N PHE A 363 -0.30 11.56 8.88
CA PHE A 363 0.51 10.71 9.78
C PHE A 363 1.89 10.45 9.18
N ILE A 364 1.94 10.10 7.89
CA ILE A 364 3.20 9.81 7.20
C ILE A 364 4.09 11.05 7.15
N THR A 365 3.56 12.22 6.81
CA THR A 365 4.33 13.47 6.78
C THR A 365 4.95 13.77 8.14
N SER A 366 4.18 13.61 9.22
CA SER A 366 4.66 13.82 10.59
C SER A 366 5.74 12.81 10.99
N ASP A 367 5.52 11.51 10.74
CA ASP A 367 6.47 10.45 11.11
C ASP A 367 7.74 10.44 10.24
N SER A 368 7.69 11.06 9.05
CA SER A 368 8.81 11.05 8.10
C SER A 368 10.00 11.95 8.48
N GLY A 369 9.85 12.80 9.50
CA GLY A 369 10.82 13.82 9.89
C GLY A 369 10.95 14.96 8.88
N LEU A 370 9.90 15.22 8.08
CA LEU A 370 9.95 16.25 7.03
C LEU A 370 10.12 17.66 7.61
N TYR A 371 9.36 17.98 8.65
CA TYR A 371 9.32 19.32 9.21
C TYR A 371 10.68 19.77 9.76
N ASP A 372 11.44 18.85 10.36
CA ASP A 372 12.78 19.09 10.90
C ASP A 372 13.82 19.46 9.82
N MET A 373 13.53 19.19 8.55
CA MET A 373 14.41 19.52 7.42
C MET A 373 14.09 20.88 6.79
N CYS A 374 12.95 21.48 7.11
CA CYS A 374 12.53 22.77 6.56
C CYS A 374 13.04 23.94 7.42
N GLU A 375 13.25 25.08 6.78
CA GLU A 375 13.68 26.32 7.45
C GLU A 375 12.51 27.29 7.61
N TYR A 376 12.67 28.27 8.50
CA TYR A 376 11.68 29.33 8.71
C TYR A 376 11.31 30.04 7.38
N GLY A 377 10.01 30.19 7.14
CA GLY A 377 9.49 30.84 5.94
C GLY A 377 9.51 29.96 4.69
N ASP A 378 9.94 28.71 4.77
CA ASP A 378 9.80 27.75 3.68
C ASP A 378 8.32 27.39 3.45
N ALA A 379 8.00 27.06 2.20
CA ALA A 379 6.68 26.57 1.82
C ALA A 379 6.70 25.10 1.40
N ILE A 380 5.70 24.34 1.83
CA ILE A 380 5.43 22.97 1.41
C ILE A 380 4.22 23.00 0.49
N MET A 381 4.39 22.52 -0.74
CA MET A 381 3.31 22.40 -1.71
C MET A 381 2.74 20.98 -1.69
N VAL A 382 1.42 20.82 -1.54
CA VAL A 382 0.77 19.52 -1.34
C VAL A 382 -0.49 19.35 -2.16
N ASP A 383 -1.00 18.11 -2.24
CA ASP A 383 -2.27 17.84 -2.89
C ASP A 383 -3.42 18.28 -2.01
N LYS A 384 -4.60 18.42 -2.60
CA LYS A 384 -5.85 18.71 -1.90
C LYS A 384 -6.14 17.75 -0.74
N GLY A 385 -5.71 16.48 -0.85
CA GLY A 385 -5.92 15.45 0.16
C GLY A 385 -5.09 15.59 1.44
N PHE A 386 -4.06 16.45 1.45
CA PHE A 386 -3.22 16.66 2.63
C PHE A 386 -3.90 17.59 3.63
N ALA A 387 -4.01 17.12 4.86
CA ALA A 387 -4.53 17.86 6.01
C ALA A 387 -3.38 18.08 7.02
N ILE A 388 -2.45 18.97 6.68
CA ILE A 388 -1.22 19.24 7.45
C ILE A 388 -1.04 20.74 7.80
N GLU A 389 -2.11 21.52 7.71
CA GLU A 389 -2.08 22.98 7.91
C GLU A 389 -1.61 23.36 9.30
N GLU A 390 -2.12 22.67 10.33
CA GLU A 390 -1.76 22.89 11.73
C GLU A 390 -0.29 22.56 11.96
N GLU A 391 0.20 21.43 11.43
CA GLU A 391 1.60 21.02 11.52
C GLU A 391 2.53 22.01 10.83
N CYS A 392 2.17 22.47 9.63
CA CYS A 392 2.93 23.51 8.93
C CYS A 392 2.98 24.79 9.76
N LEU A 393 1.85 25.25 10.32
CA LEU A 393 1.79 26.46 11.14
C LEU A 393 2.65 26.35 12.41
N MET A 394 2.58 25.20 13.11
CA MET A 394 3.40 24.94 14.30
C MET A 394 4.91 24.97 14.01
N ASN A 395 5.31 24.63 12.79
CA ASN A 395 6.70 24.66 12.34
C ASN A 395 7.07 25.94 11.58
N LEU A 396 6.21 26.98 11.60
CA LEU A 396 6.42 28.25 10.90
C LEU A 396 6.62 28.10 9.38
N LEU A 397 5.93 27.12 8.79
CA LEU A 397 5.94 26.80 7.37
C LEU A 397 4.65 27.26 6.69
N THR A 398 4.77 27.65 5.43
CA THR A 398 3.61 27.97 4.59
C THR A 398 3.12 26.72 3.87
N MET A 399 1.82 26.41 3.96
CA MET A 399 1.23 25.33 3.16
C MET A 399 0.60 25.88 1.88
N ILE A 400 1.08 25.40 0.72
CA ILE A 400 0.50 25.71 -0.60
C ILE A 400 -0.33 24.51 -1.06
N ARG A 401 -1.65 24.70 -1.18
CA ARG A 401 -2.60 23.64 -1.59
C ARG A 401 -3.69 24.23 -2.49
N PRO A 402 -4.22 23.48 -3.47
CA PRO A 402 -5.41 23.89 -4.20
C PRO A 402 -6.59 24.20 -3.25
N PRO A 403 -7.36 25.28 -3.47
CA PRO A 403 -8.51 25.60 -2.64
C PRO A 403 -9.56 24.48 -2.65
N PHE A 404 -10.22 24.28 -1.50
CA PHE A 404 -11.40 23.40 -1.44
C PHE A 404 -12.55 24.02 -2.21
N MET A 405 -13.28 23.20 -2.97
CA MET A 405 -14.58 23.59 -3.50
C MET A 405 -15.52 23.71 -2.29
N ARG A 406 -15.76 24.95 -1.83
CA ARG A 406 -16.76 25.24 -0.80
C ARG A 406 -18.15 24.85 -1.34
N GLN A 407 -19.11 24.62 -0.45
CA GLN A 407 -20.49 24.18 -0.75
C GLN A 407 -21.26 25.03 -1.80
N LYS A 408 -20.68 26.14 -2.29
CA LYS A 408 -21.25 27.07 -3.29
C LYS A 408 -21.05 26.65 -4.77
N GLY A 409 -20.56 25.45 -5.05
CA GLY A 409 -20.71 24.80 -6.37
C GLY A 409 -19.87 25.32 -7.55
N LYS A 410 -19.26 26.52 -7.51
CA LYS A 410 -18.34 27.02 -8.55
C LYS A 410 -17.18 27.81 -7.94
N PHE A 411 -15.97 27.66 -8.52
CA PHE A 411 -14.83 28.51 -8.19
C PHE A 411 -15.02 29.92 -8.78
N THR A 412 -14.51 30.94 -8.10
CA THR A 412 -14.31 32.26 -8.71
C THR A 412 -13.23 32.18 -9.80
N ARG A 413 -13.19 33.13 -10.74
CA ARG A 413 -12.14 33.20 -11.77
C ARG A 413 -10.73 33.24 -11.16
N ALA A 414 -10.55 33.98 -10.07
CA ALA A 414 -9.27 34.07 -9.36
C ALA A 414 -8.87 32.73 -8.72
N GLU A 415 -9.80 32.05 -8.06
CA GLU A 415 -9.54 30.71 -7.48
C GLU A 415 -9.25 29.67 -8.57
N ALA A 416 -9.96 29.72 -9.70
CA ALA A 416 -9.72 28.83 -10.84
C ALA A 416 -8.31 29.02 -11.42
N VAL A 417 -7.86 30.27 -11.59
CA VAL A 417 -6.50 30.59 -12.03
C VAL A 417 -5.46 30.10 -11.01
N GLN A 418 -5.70 30.30 -9.71
CA GLN A 418 -4.79 29.83 -8.67
C GLN A 418 -4.70 28.30 -8.63
N CYS A 419 -5.83 27.59 -8.73
CA CYS A 419 -5.88 26.14 -8.91
C CYS A 419 -5.04 25.69 -10.10
N ALA A 420 -5.20 26.33 -11.26
CA ALA A 420 -4.47 26.00 -12.47
C ALA A 420 -2.95 26.21 -12.30
N LYS A 421 -2.53 27.29 -11.63
CA LYS A 421 -1.12 27.55 -11.32
C LYS A 421 -0.53 26.47 -10.41
N ILE A 422 -1.23 26.12 -9.33
CA ILE A 422 -0.78 25.07 -8.40
C ILE A 422 -0.73 23.71 -9.09
N ALA A 423 -1.76 23.36 -9.89
CA ALA A 423 -1.78 22.13 -10.66
C ALA A 423 -0.58 22.06 -11.62
N ARG A 424 -0.31 23.13 -12.37
CA ARG A 424 0.85 23.21 -13.28
C ARG A 424 2.18 23.03 -12.56
N ALA A 425 2.36 23.63 -11.39
CA ALA A 425 3.57 23.46 -10.58
C ALA A 425 3.70 22.02 -10.04
N ARG A 426 2.57 21.37 -9.71
CA ARG A 426 2.54 19.98 -9.22
C ARG A 426 2.76 18.91 -10.29
N VAL A 427 2.51 19.19 -11.57
CA VAL A 427 2.70 18.20 -12.67
C VAL A 427 4.08 17.51 -12.62
N HIS A 428 5.11 18.20 -12.12
CA HIS A 428 6.46 17.62 -12.01
C HIS A 428 6.54 16.45 -11.03
N VAL A 429 5.86 16.50 -9.88
CA VAL A 429 5.86 15.36 -8.94
C VAL A 429 5.16 14.14 -9.54
N GLU A 430 4.10 14.34 -10.32
CA GLU A 430 3.40 13.27 -11.02
C GLU A 430 4.29 12.60 -12.07
N ARG A 431 5.04 13.40 -12.85
CA ARG A 431 6.04 12.89 -13.81
C ARG A 431 7.17 12.12 -13.14
N VAL A 432 7.65 12.58 -11.98
CA VAL A 432 8.64 11.86 -11.18
C VAL A 432 8.07 10.51 -10.72
N ILE A 433 6.85 10.47 -10.20
CA ILE A 433 6.17 9.21 -9.82
C ILE A 433 6.00 8.29 -11.03
N GLN A 434 5.70 8.83 -12.21
CA GLN A 434 5.63 8.06 -13.44
C GLN A 434 6.98 7.40 -13.76
N ARG A 435 8.11 8.11 -13.64
CA ARG A 435 9.44 7.54 -13.83
C ARG A 435 9.79 6.47 -12.80
N ILE A 436 9.40 6.65 -11.53
CA ILE A 436 9.51 5.60 -10.51
C ILE A 436 8.73 4.34 -10.96
N ARG A 437 7.56 4.51 -11.57
CA ARG A 437 6.72 3.43 -12.11
C ARG A 437 7.22 2.84 -13.44
N GLU A 438 8.29 3.36 -14.03
CA GLU A 438 8.97 2.68 -15.15
C GLU A 438 9.80 1.48 -14.67
N TYR A 439 10.02 1.36 -13.36
CA TYR A 439 10.55 0.15 -12.74
C TYR A 439 9.37 -0.77 -12.43
N SER A 440 9.26 -1.85 -13.19
CA SER A 440 8.07 -2.71 -13.21
C SER A 440 7.75 -3.30 -11.84
N MET A 441 8.75 -3.47 -10.96
CA MET A 441 8.53 -3.93 -9.58
C MET A 441 7.68 -2.95 -8.75
N LEU A 442 7.73 -1.65 -9.07
CA LEU A 442 6.95 -0.57 -8.44
C LEU A 442 5.70 -0.17 -9.26
N LYS A 443 5.46 -0.81 -10.40
CA LYS A 443 4.23 -0.65 -11.21
C LYS A 443 3.27 -1.81 -11.00
N SER A 444 3.82 -3.03 -11.01
CA SER A 444 3.09 -4.28 -10.85
C SER A 444 2.70 -4.53 -9.39
N LYS A 445 1.92 -5.60 -9.17
CA LYS A 445 1.54 -6.01 -7.82
C LYS A 445 2.74 -6.65 -7.12
N LEU A 446 3.27 -5.97 -6.11
CA LEU A 446 4.43 -6.42 -5.34
C LEU A 446 4.12 -7.71 -4.60
N GLN A 447 5.02 -8.69 -4.70
CA GLN A 447 4.93 -9.90 -3.90
C GLN A 447 5.07 -9.57 -2.42
N TRP A 448 4.13 -10.05 -1.59
CA TRP A 448 4.06 -9.65 -0.17
C TRP A 448 5.33 -10.01 0.63
N ARG A 449 6.09 -11.01 0.17
CA ARG A 449 7.38 -11.41 0.79
C ARG A 449 8.49 -10.39 0.55
N LEU A 450 8.35 -9.52 -0.45
CA LEU A 450 9.29 -8.46 -0.80
C LEU A 450 9.02 -7.15 -0.04
N THR A 451 7.89 -7.05 0.68
CA THR A 451 7.56 -5.86 1.48
C THR A 451 8.65 -5.46 2.48
N PRO A 452 9.39 -6.36 3.15
CA PRO A 452 10.50 -5.96 4.03
C PRO A 452 11.68 -5.27 3.33
N TYR A 453 11.77 -5.36 2.00
CA TYR A 453 12.86 -4.79 1.18
C TYR A 453 12.41 -3.58 0.37
N ILE A 454 11.16 -3.14 0.54
CA ILE A 454 10.60 -2.09 -0.31
C ILE A 454 11.29 -0.74 -0.09
N ASP A 455 11.73 -0.45 1.15
CA ASP A 455 12.45 0.78 1.48
C ASP A 455 13.78 0.85 0.72
N ASP A 456 14.54 -0.26 0.70
CA ASP A 456 15.80 -0.37 -0.04
C ASP A 456 15.58 -0.18 -1.55
N VAL A 457 14.56 -0.86 -2.10
CA VAL A 457 14.21 -0.74 -3.53
C VAL A 457 13.79 0.68 -3.89
N LEU A 458 13.02 1.35 -3.04
CA LEU A 458 12.60 2.74 -3.26
C LEU A 458 13.79 3.69 -3.27
N ILE A 459 14.77 3.51 -2.37
CA ILE A 459 16.00 4.31 -2.35
C ILE A 459 16.77 4.12 -3.66
N ILE A 460 16.98 2.87 -4.10
CA ILE A 460 17.67 2.55 -5.36
C ILE A 460 16.98 3.23 -6.53
N VAL A 461 15.65 3.06 -6.67
CA VAL A 461 14.91 3.61 -7.80
C VAL A 461 14.89 5.14 -7.77
N CYS A 462 14.65 5.77 -6.61
CA CYS A 462 14.65 7.23 -6.49
C CYS A 462 16.02 7.82 -6.83
N ALA A 463 17.11 7.18 -6.40
CA ALA A 463 18.47 7.59 -6.76
C ALA A 463 18.70 7.50 -8.27
N LEU A 464 18.30 6.41 -8.92
CA LEU A 464 18.44 6.25 -10.37
C LEU A 464 17.56 7.22 -11.16
N VAL A 465 16.36 7.58 -10.65
CA VAL A 465 15.54 8.63 -11.25
C VAL A 465 16.23 9.99 -11.16
N ASN A 466 16.91 10.30 -10.05
CA ASN A 466 17.71 11.53 -9.95
C ASN A 466 18.93 11.55 -10.86
N LEU A 467 19.50 10.38 -11.18
CA LEU A 467 20.60 10.22 -12.13
C LEU A 467 20.14 10.19 -13.60
N SER A 468 18.84 10.11 -13.85
CA SER A 468 18.27 10.13 -15.19
C SER A 468 18.17 11.57 -15.74
N PRO A 469 18.04 11.75 -17.07
CA PRO A 469 17.88 13.09 -17.66
C PRO A 469 16.78 13.90 -16.97
N PRO A 470 16.94 15.21 -16.69
CA PRO A 470 15.97 15.98 -15.90
C PRO A 470 14.50 15.87 -16.36
N VAL A 471 13.54 16.02 -15.43
CA VAL A 471 12.08 16.00 -15.74
C VAL A 471 11.64 17.29 -16.45
N LEU A 472 12.43 18.34 -16.28
CA LEU A 472 12.25 19.66 -16.87
C LEU A 472 13.36 19.92 -17.88
N ALA A 473 13.02 20.50 -19.02
CA ALA A 473 14.00 21.00 -19.98
C ALA A 473 14.65 22.30 -19.48
N ASP A 474 15.88 22.57 -19.91
CA ASP A 474 16.68 23.71 -19.44
C ASP A 474 16.01 25.07 -19.69
N ASP A 475 15.21 25.18 -20.76
CA ASP A 475 14.45 26.39 -21.10
C ASP A 475 13.30 26.71 -20.12
N LYS A 476 13.01 25.80 -19.18
CA LYS A 476 11.93 25.95 -18.18
C LYS A 476 12.38 26.58 -16.87
N PHE A 477 13.67 26.86 -16.70
CA PHE A 477 14.23 27.51 -15.50
C PHE A 477 14.26 29.03 -15.63
N LEU A 478 14.25 29.73 -14.49
CA LEU A 478 14.26 31.20 -14.38
C LEU A 478 15.64 31.79 -14.60
#